data_AF-A0A929ITF7-F1
#
_entry.id   AF-A0A929ITF7-F1
#
_cell.length_a   1.000
_cell.length_b   1.000
_cell.length_c   1.000
_cell.angle_alpha   90.00
_cell.angle_beta   90.00
_cell.angle_gamma   90.00
#
_symmetry.space_group_name_H-M   'P 1'
#
loop_
_entity.id
_entity.type
_entity.pdbx_description
1 polymer ?
#
loop_
_entity_poly.entity_id
_entity_poly.type
_entity_poly.pdbx_seq_one_letter_code
_entity_poly.pdbx_strand_id
1 'polypeptide(L)'
;GGSMGTSSYVLAGTKESEARAFSSACHGAGRRMSRHKALKLWRGRQVVDDLAARGILVRGHSSRGVAEEAPGAYKDVTEVVNASERAGLARKVAKLVPIVCIKG
;
A
#
# COMPACT_ATOMS: atom_id res chain seq x y z
N GLY A 1 -4.37 -0.36 -3.58
CA GLY A 1 -2.90 -0.19 -3.74
C GLY A 1 -2.16 -0.50 -2.45
N GLY A 2 -0.85 -0.73 -2.53
CA GLY A 2 0.03 -0.84 -1.37
C GLY A 2 0.39 0.53 -0.78
N SER A 3 1.69 0.79 -0.61
CA SER A 3 2.28 2.08 -0.24
C SER A 3 3.39 2.46 -1.21
N MET A 4 4.04 3.62 -1.01
CA MET A 4 5.14 4.10 -1.88
C MET A 4 6.31 3.13 -2.05
N GLY A 5 6.45 2.17 -1.13
CA GLY A 5 7.55 1.20 -1.12
C GLY A 5 7.12 -0.26 -1.06
N THR A 6 5.84 -0.57 -1.29
CA THR A 6 5.32 -1.94 -1.29
C THR A 6 4.58 -2.25 -2.57
N SER A 7 4.32 -3.54 -2.80
CA SER A 7 3.65 -3.99 -4.02
C SER A 7 2.22 -3.47 -4.14
N SER A 8 1.72 -3.43 -5.36
CA SER A 8 0.30 -3.29 -5.65
C SER A 8 -0.23 -4.56 -6.32
N TYR A 9 -1.55 -4.72 -6.31
CA TYR A 9 -2.20 -5.91 -6.85
C TYR A 9 -3.33 -5.51 -7.78
N VAL A 10 -3.44 -6.22 -8.90
CA VAL A 10 -4.63 -6.23 -9.74
C VAL A 10 -5.42 -7.47 -9.36
N LEU A 11 -6.71 -7.27 -9.09
CA LEU A 11 -7.63 -8.32 -8.70
C LEU A 11 -8.80 -8.38 -9.68
N ALA A 12 -9.44 -9.54 -9.78
CA ALA A 12 -10.70 -9.73 -10.50
C ALA A 12 -11.83 -10.01 -9.50
N GLY A 13 -13.00 -9.43 -9.72
CA GLY A 13 -14.20 -9.76 -8.94
C GLY A 13 -14.60 -11.22 -9.10
N THR A 14 -15.27 -11.74 -8.07
CA THR A 14 -15.75 -13.13 -7.99
C THR A 14 -17.27 -13.13 -7.86
N LYS A 15 -17.93 -14.21 -8.31
CA LYS A 15 -19.40 -14.33 -8.18
C LYS A 15 -19.82 -14.42 -6.71
N GLU A 16 -19.00 -15.07 -5.90
CA GLU A 16 -19.18 -15.24 -4.47
C GLU A 16 -19.20 -13.90 -3.72
N SER A 17 -18.53 -12.87 -4.26
CA SER A 17 -18.51 -11.54 -3.66
C SER A 17 -19.88 -10.87 -3.63
N GLU A 18 -20.80 -11.22 -4.53
CA GLU A 18 -22.15 -10.64 -4.56
C GLU A 18 -22.90 -10.97 -3.26
N ALA A 19 -22.96 -12.26 -2.93
CA ALA A 19 -23.62 -12.74 -1.71
C ALA A 19 -22.86 -12.39 -0.42
N ARG A 20 -21.53 -12.26 -0.47
CA ARG A 20 -20.69 -12.04 0.72
C ARG A 20 -20.47 -10.57 1.06
N ALA A 21 -20.45 -9.70 0.06
CA ALA A 21 -20.01 -8.32 0.21
C ALA A 21 -20.63 -7.37 -0.83
N PHE A 22 -21.79 -7.70 -1.41
CA PHE A 22 -22.46 -6.86 -2.42
C PHE A 22 -21.52 -6.44 -3.55
N SER A 23 -20.74 -7.40 -4.06
CA SER A 23 -19.76 -7.21 -5.13
C SER A 23 -18.64 -6.20 -4.79
N SER A 24 -18.26 -6.12 -3.51
CA SER A 24 -17.19 -5.26 -3.00
C SER A 24 -15.93 -6.02 -2.60
N ALA A 25 -14.77 -5.36 -2.69
CA ALA A 25 -13.47 -5.90 -2.29
C ALA A 25 -12.61 -4.85 -1.56
N CYS A 26 -11.44 -5.25 -1.08
CA CYS A 26 -10.50 -4.31 -0.43
C CYS A 26 -9.93 -3.27 -1.41
N HIS A 27 -9.73 -2.03 -0.94
CA HIS A 27 -9.15 -0.95 -1.76
C HIS A 27 -7.62 -0.88 -1.67
N GLY A 28 -7.01 -1.44 -0.63
CA GLY A 28 -5.56 -1.35 -0.40
C GLY A 28 -5.14 -1.73 1.02
N ALA A 29 -3.88 -1.45 1.35
CA ALA A 29 -3.29 -1.81 2.64
C ALA A 29 -4.05 -1.26 3.85
N GLY A 30 -4.50 0.00 3.75
CA GLY A 30 -4.99 0.76 4.91
C GLY A 30 -3.87 1.09 5.89
N ARG A 31 -4.04 2.20 6.63
CA ARG A 31 -3.06 2.61 7.63
C ARG A 31 -3.10 1.68 8.85
N ARG A 32 -1.92 1.41 9.42
CA ARG A 32 -1.80 0.73 10.74
C ARG A 32 -1.52 1.70 11.88
N MET A 33 -1.29 2.98 11.56
CA MET A 33 -1.08 4.04 12.55
C MET A 33 -1.46 5.42 12.00
N SER A 34 -1.65 6.38 12.92
CA SER A 34 -1.92 7.77 12.57
C SER A 34 -0.73 8.42 11.85
N ARG A 35 -1.00 9.50 11.11
CA ARG A 35 0.05 10.33 10.48
C ARG A 35 0.98 10.94 11.52
N HIS A 36 0.42 11.41 12.64
CA HIS A 36 1.20 11.96 13.74
C HIS A 36 2.15 10.93 14.36
N LYS A 37 1.72 9.67 14.51
CA LYS A 37 2.62 8.59 14.95
C LYS A 37 3.71 8.30 13.93
N ALA A 38 3.39 8.31 12.63
CA ALA A 38 4.38 8.12 11.58
C ALA A 38 5.47 9.22 11.59
N LEU A 39 5.10 10.48 11.80
CA LEU A 39 6.05 11.60 11.90
C LEU A 39 7.04 11.50 13.07
N LYS A 40 6.68 10.78 14.13
CA LYS A 40 7.58 10.50 15.26
C LYS A 40 8.60 9.41 14.95
N LEU A 41 8.27 8.52 14.01
CA LEU A 41 9.06 7.33 13.69
C LEU A 41 9.96 7.54 12.46
N TRP A 42 9.52 8.33 11.49
CA TRP A 42 10.22 8.51 10.23
C TRP A 42 10.51 9.97 9.91
N ARG A 43 11.65 10.18 9.25
CA ARG A 43 12.01 11.45 8.61
C ARG A 43 11.94 11.26 7.10
N GLY A 44 11.40 12.25 6.38
CA GLY A 44 11.14 12.12 4.94
C GLY A 44 12.39 11.78 4.14
N ARG A 45 13.52 12.44 4.44
CA ARG A 45 14.81 12.17 3.79
C ARG A 45 15.25 10.71 3.96
N GLN A 46 15.21 10.20 5.19
CA GLN A 46 15.54 8.81 5.48
C GLN A 46 14.66 7.85 4.67
N VAL A 47 13.34 8.10 4.59
CA VAL A 47 12.43 7.25 3.80
C VAL A 47 12.79 7.27 2.31
N VAL A 48 13.17 8.42 1.77
CA VAL A 48 13.61 8.53 0.37
C VAL A 48 14.90 7.74 0.16
N ASP A 49 15.88 7.89 1.04
CA ASP A 49 17.18 7.23 0.94
C ASP A 49 17.04 5.70 1.06
N ASP A 50 16.25 5.23 2.03
CA ASP A 50 15.95 3.80 2.24
C ASP A 50 15.26 3.17 1.02
N LEU A 51 14.36 3.92 0.37
CA LEU A 51 13.66 3.45 -0.84
C LEU A 51 14.55 3.50 -2.07
N ALA A 52 15.40 4.52 -2.19
CA ALA A 52 16.39 4.60 -3.27
C ALA A 52 17.39 3.43 -3.21
N ALA A 53 17.84 3.04 -2.01
CA ALA A 53 18.67 1.86 -1.80
C ALA A 53 18.00 0.55 -2.25
N ARG A 54 16.67 0.53 -2.34
CA ARG A 54 15.86 -0.59 -2.85
C ARG A 54 15.50 -0.46 -4.33
N GLY A 55 16.06 0.53 -5.04
CA GLY A 55 15.78 0.81 -6.45
C GLY A 55 14.45 1.54 -6.70
N ILE A 56 13.86 2.18 -5.68
CA ILE A 56 12.58 2.88 -5.77
C ILE A 56 12.82 4.38 -5.66
N LEU A 57 12.57 5.11 -6.75
CA LEU A 57 12.74 6.57 -6.78
C LEU A 57 11.48 7.26 -6.25
N VAL A 58 11.62 8.05 -5.19
CA VAL A 58 10.51 8.83 -4.63
C VAL A 58 10.70 10.32 -4.89
N ARG A 59 9.62 10.99 -5.33
CA ARG A 59 9.51 12.44 -5.41
C ARG A 59 8.25 12.88 -4.69
N GLY A 60 8.41 13.55 -3.55
CA GLY A 60 7.31 14.08 -2.76
C GLY A 60 7.26 15.60 -2.80
N HIS A 61 6.06 16.18 -2.69
CA HIS A 61 5.88 17.64 -2.55
C HIS A 61 6.57 18.19 -1.28
N SER A 62 6.55 17.43 -0.18
CA SER A 62 7.24 17.81 1.05
C SER A 62 7.85 16.61 1.78
N SER A 63 8.95 16.85 2.51
CA SER A 63 9.59 15.84 3.36
C SER A 63 8.63 15.33 4.45
N ARG A 64 7.76 16.20 4.97
CA ARG A 64 6.72 15.83 5.92
C ARG A 64 5.73 14.83 5.32
N GLY A 65 5.21 15.11 4.12
CA GLY A 65 4.25 14.23 3.43
C GLY A 65 4.83 12.85 3.16
N VAL A 66 6.12 12.78 2.77
CA VAL A 66 6.82 11.49 2.61
C VAL A 66 6.89 10.73 3.94
N ALA A 67 7.23 11.39 5.05
CA ALA A 67 7.30 10.76 6.36
C ALA A 67 5.93 10.25 6.85
N GLU A 68 4.85 11.01 6.64
CA GLU A 68 3.49 10.59 7.01
C GLU A 68 3.06 9.31 6.28
N GLU A 69 3.63 9.07 5.11
CA GLU A 69 3.24 8.04 4.14
C GLU A 69 4.30 6.93 4.00
N ALA A 70 5.28 6.90 4.91
CA ALA A 70 6.32 5.88 4.96
C ALA A 70 5.72 4.46 4.88
N PRO A 71 6.37 3.50 4.21
CA PRO A 71 5.81 2.17 4.01
C PRO A 71 5.35 1.47 5.31
N GLY A 72 6.09 1.66 6.41
CA GLY A 72 5.76 1.11 7.72
C GLY A 72 4.50 1.71 8.38
N ALA A 73 3.96 2.81 7.86
CA ALA A 73 2.72 3.40 8.35
C ALA A 73 1.46 2.65 7.87
N TYR A 74 1.62 1.76 6.89
CA TYR A 74 0.57 0.94 6.29
C TYR A 74 0.64 -0.53 6.74
N LYS A 75 -0.46 -1.26 6.61
CA LYS A 75 -0.46 -2.73 6.77
C LYS A 75 0.30 -3.39 5.61
N ASP A 76 0.60 -4.68 5.76
CA ASP A 76 1.03 -5.46 4.60
C ASP A 76 -0.14 -5.67 3.65
N VAL A 77 -0.02 -5.11 2.45
CA VAL A 77 -1.03 -5.23 1.39
C VAL A 77 -1.17 -6.68 0.89
N THR A 78 -0.10 -7.47 0.95
CA THR A 78 -0.14 -8.90 0.58
C THR A 78 -1.09 -9.65 1.50
N GLU A 79 -1.05 -9.38 2.80
CA GLU A 79 -1.95 -10.00 3.78
C GLU A 79 -3.40 -9.58 3.58
N VAL A 80 -3.64 -8.29 3.28
CA VAL A 80 -5.00 -7.79 2.98
C VAL A 80 -5.57 -8.46 1.72
N VAL A 81 -4.77 -8.56 0.66
CA VAL A 81 -5.17 -9.22 -0.59
C VAL A 81 -5.39 -10.72 -0.39
N ASN A 82 -4.51 -11.39 0.35
CA ASN A 82 -4.66 -12.81 0.67
C ASN A 82 -5.94 -13.07 1.48
N ALA A 83 -6.28 -12.20 2.43
CA ALA A 83 -7.55 -12.30 3.15
C ALA A 83 -8.76 -12.10 2.23
N SER A 84 -8.71 -11.11 1.33
CA SER A 84 -9.77 -10.87 0.34
C SER A 84 -9.98 -12.06 -0.61
N GLU A 85 -8.90 -12.70 -1.05
CA GLU A 85 -8.98 -13.88 -1.91
C GLU A 85 -9.49 -15.11 -1.18
N ARG A 86 -8.99 -15.38 0.03
CA ARG A 86 -9.48 -16.51 0.86
C ARG A 86 -10.95 -16.37 1.25
N ALA A 87 -11.43 -15.13 1.42
CA ALA A 87 -12.83 -14.84 1.67
C ALA A 87 -13.71 -14.97 0.41
N GLY A 88 -13.11 -15.21 -0.76
CA GLY A 88 -13.83 -15.32 -2.03
C GLY A 88 -14.38 -14.00 -2.52
N LEU A 89 -13.78 -12.85 -2.14
CA LEU A 89 -14.24 -11.52 -2.54
C LEU A 89 -13.57 -11.01 -3.82
N ALA A 90 -12.33 -11.42 -4.07
CA ALA A 90 -11.59 -11.07 -5.28
C ALA A 90 -10.44 -12.04 -5.52
N ARG A 91 -10.15 -12.38 -6.78
CA ARG A 91 -9.04 -13.27 -7.17
C ARG A 91 -7.81 -12.46 -7.57
N LYS A 92 -6.60 -12.87 -7.16
CA LYS A 92 -5.34 -12.25 -7.65
C LYS A 92 -5.15 -12.46 -9.15
N VAL A 93 -4.77 -11.39 -9.85
CA VAL A 93 -4.44 -11.41 -11.28
C VAL A 93 -2.97 -11.09 -11.49
N ALA A 94 -2.47 -10.01 -10.90
CA ALA A 94 -1.08 -9.59 -11.04
C ALA A 94 -0.56 -8.91 -9.78
N LYS A 95 0.75 -9.04 -9.55
CA LYS A 95 1.50 -8.30 -8.53
C LYS A 95 2.43 -7.30 -9.24
N LEU A 96 2.39 -6.06 -8.81
CA LEU A 96 3.21 -4.96 -9.33
C LEU A 96 4.20 -4.53 -8.27
N VAL A 97 5.44 -4.29 -8.67
CA VAL A 97 6.51 -3.80 -7.78
C VAL A 97 6.85 -2.35 -8.17
N PRO A 98 6.90 -1.40 -7.22
CA PRO A 98 7.15 -0.01 -7.54
C PRO A 98 8.60 0.21 -8.00
N ILE A 99 8.77 1.14 -8.95
CA ILE A 99 10.08 1.63 -9.43
C ILE A 99 10.18 3.14 -9.21
N VAL A 100 9.08 3.87 -9.43
CA VAL A 100 8.98 5.32 -9.21
C VAL A 100 7.69 5.61 -8.45
N CYS A 101 7.74 6.51 -7.47
CA CYS A 101 6.57 7.04 -6.76
C CYS A 101 6.62 8.57 -6.72
N ILE A 102 5.61 9.21 -7.32
CA ILE A 102 5.40 10.66 -7.23
C ILE A 102 4.27 10.90 -6.23
N LYS A 103 4.52 11.70 -5.20
CA LYS A 103 3.62 11.92 -4.06
C LYS A 103 3.29 13.41 -3.89
N GLY A 104 2.01 13.73 -3.89
CA GLY A 104 1.49 15.03 -3.46
C GLY A 104 1.48 15.19 -1.95
#